data_AF-A0A436G608-F1
#
_entry.id   AF-A0A436G608-F1
#
_cell.length_a   1.000
_cell.length_b   1.000
_cell.length_c   1.000
_cell.angle_alpha   90.00
_cell.angle_beta   90.00
_cell.angle_gamma   90.00
#
_symmetry.space_group_name_H-M   'P 1'
#
loop_
_entity.id
_entity.type
_entity.pdbx_description
1 polymer ?
#
loop_
_entity_poly.entity_id
_entity_poly.type
_entity_poly.pdbx_seq_one_letter_code
_entity_poly.pdbx_strand_id
1 'polypeptide(L)'
;SLSPALDQIAPLLGDHTSVVTMQNGVPWWYFHGVGGPLEGTRLNAVDPGGAIWQRIGPDRVIGSVVYPAVEVDAPGLIRHVEGKRFSLGEPSGERSERVTLLAEEMVKAGLQAPVREDIRSEIWVKLWGNLSFNPISALTGSTLAAIVADDGTRALARTMMLEAQAIGESLGVRFPIAVDRRIKGAGDVGEHKTSMLQDLERGRPMEIDALVSAVQELGRLTDKPTPTIDAVLALVRRLAVERGCYR
;
A
#
# COMPACT_ATOMS: atom_id res chain seq x y z
N SER A 1 3.31 5.27 -10.58
CA SER A 1 3.68 6.58 -10.00
C SER A 1 2.72 7.65 -10.51
N LEU A 2 2.38 8.63 -9.66
CA LEU A 2 1.54 9.79 -10.01
C LEU A 2 2.32 10.89 -10.76
N SER A 3 3.66 10.87 -10.70
CA SER A 3 4.52 11.92 -11.25
C SER A 3 4.22 12.30 -12.71
N PRO A 4 3.99 11.36 -13.65
CA PRO A 4 3.70 11.70 -15.05
C PRO A 4 2.39 12.46 -15.26
N ALA A 5 1.47 12.42 -14.29
CA ALA A 5 0.16 13.05 -14.38
C ALA A 5 0.10 14.41 -13.64
N LEU A 6 1.16 14.82 -12.93
CA LEU A 6 1.15 16.01 -12.06
C LEU A 6 0.78 17.29 -12.82
N ASP A 7 1.28 17.48 -14.04
CA ASP A 7 0.95 18.65 -14.86
C ASP A 7 -0.51 18.65 -15.33
N GLN A 8 -1.08 17.47 -15.57
CA GLN A 8 -2.46 17.32 -16.04
C GLN A 8 -3.46 17.54 -14.90
N ILE A 9 -3.12 17.17 -13.67
CA ILE A 9 -4.01 17.34 -12.52
C ILE A 9 -3.88 18.71 -11.85
N ALA A 10 -2.76 19.43 -12.04
CA ALA A 10 -2.51 20.71 -11.37
C ALA A 10 -3.65 21.74 -11.55
N PRO A 11 -4.28 21.90 -12.73
CA PRO A 11 -5.41 22.82 -12.90
C PRO A 11 -6.65 22.46 -12.08
N LEU A 12 -6.76 21.22 -11.58
CA LEU A 12 -7.87 20.74 -10.75
C LEU A 12 -7.67 21.04 -9.25
N LEU A 13 -6.48 21.49 -8.86
CA LEU A 13 -6.08 21.71 -7.46
C LEU A 13 -6.35 23.18 -7.05
N GLY A 14 -7.60 23.47 -6.70
CA GLY A 14 -7.97 24.74 -6.06
C GLY A 14 -7.65 24.77 -4.57
N ASP A 15 -7.96 25.91 -3.93
CA ASP A 15 -7.68 26.17 -2.51
C ASP A 15 -8.39 25.22 -1.55
N HIS A 16 -9.55 24.69 -1.97
CA HIS A 16 -10.38 23.77 -1.18
C HIS A 16 -10.39 22.34 -1.73
N THR A 17 -9.60 22.05 -2.77
CA THR A 17 -9.58 20.70 -3.36
C THR A 17 -8.94 19.71 -2.38
N SER A 18 -9.68 18.67 -2.04
CA SER A 18 -9.16 17.51 -1.31
C SER A 18 -8.68 16.44 -2.29
N VAL A 19 -7.57 15.77 -1.98
CA VAL A 19 -6.97 14.71 -2.79
C VAL A 19 -7.02 13.41 -2.01
N VAL A 20 -7.91 12.52 -2.42
CA VAL A 20 -8.08 11.20 -1.78
C VAL A 20 -7.06 10.23 -2.38
N THR A 21 -6.05 9.82 -1.61
CA THR A 21 -5.01 8.93 -2.12
C THR A 21 -5.42 7.47 -1.93
N MET A 22 -5.78 6.82 -3.04
CA MET A 22 -6.15 5.40 -3.09
C MET A 22 -5.00 4.55 -3.67
N GLN A 23 -3.83 4.62 -3.02
CA GLN A 23 -2.61 3.93 -3.46
C GLN A 23 -2.33 2.71 -2.59
N ASN A 24 -1.78 1.65 -3.18
CA ASN A 24 -1.25 0.55 -2.38
C ASN A 24 0.12 0.92 -1.80
N GLY A 25 0.46 0.28 -0.69
CA GLY A 25 1.76 0.42 -0.05
C GLY A 25 1.89 1.64 0.84
N VAL A 26 3.12 2.06 1.08
CA VAL A 26 3.42 3.26 1.87
C VAL A 26 3.11 4.50 1.03
N PRO A 27 2.25 5.42 1.50
CA PRO A 27 1.96 6.64 0.76
C PRO A 27 3.11 7.66 0.83
N TRP A 28 3.23 8.51 -0.18
CA TRP A 28 4.24 9.59 -0.21
C TRP A 28 4.09 10.62 0.92
N TRP A 29 2.88 10.80 1.43
CA TRP A 29 2.55 11.70 2.52
C TRP A 29 2.71 11.06 3.91
N TYR A 30 3.25 9.83 4.01
CA TYR A 30 3.19 9.01 5.23
C TYR A 30 3.57 9.76 6.52
N PHE A 31 4.60 10.61 6.47
CA PHE A 31 5.06 11.38 7.63
C PHE A 31 4.48 12.81 7.75
N HIS A 32 3.40 13.13 7.04
CA HIS A 32 2.68 14.38 7.26
C HIS A 32 1.68 14.23 8.41
N GLY A 33 1.71 15.14 9.39
CA GLY A 33 0.78 15.13 10.52
C GLY A 33 1.04 14.01 11.53
N VAL A 34 2.23 13.41 11.54
CA VAL A 34 2.65 12.43 12.57
C VAL A 34 3.22 13.10 13.82
N GLY A 35 3.72 14.32 13.69
CA GLY A 35 4.47 15.01 14.73
C GLY A 35 5.83 14.37 15.03
N GLY A 36 6.54 14.96 15.99
CA GLY A 36 7.83 14.42 16.45
C GLY A 36 8.95 14.46 15.39
N PRO A 37 10.01 13.66 15.56
CA PRO A 37 11.24 13.79 14.77
C PRO A 37 11.11 13.43 13.28
N LEU A 38 10.09 12.65 12.92
CA LEU A 38 9.90 12.18 11.55
C LEU A 38 8.92 13.05 10.75
N GLU A 39 8.27 14.05 11.37
CA GLU A 39 7.32 14.94 10.69
C GLU A 39 7.91 15.54 9.41
N GLY A 40 7.15 15.45 8.32
CA GLY A 40 7.55 16.00 7.02
C GLY A 40 8.61 15.20 6.26
N THR A 41 9.08 14.06 6.80
CA THR A 41 10.04 13.19 6.11
C THR A 41 9.46 12.69 4.79
N ARG A 42 10.23 12.82 3.71
CA ARG A 42 9.83 12.37 2.37
C ARG A 42 10.57 11.08 2.02
N LEU A 43 9.83 10.11 1.49
CA LEU A 43 10.34 8.81 1.10
C LEU A 43 10.72 8.79 -0.38
N ASN A 44 11.99 8.51 -0.67
CA ASN A 44 12.49 8.47 -2.04
C ASN A 44 11.87 7.32 -2.84
N ALA A 45 11.52 6.20 -2.20
CA ALA A 45 10.89 5.07 -2.87
C ALA A 45 9.55 5.44 -3.53
N VAL A 46 8.81 6.41 -3.00
CA VAL A 46 7.43 6.71 -3.47
C VAL A 46 7.26 8.13 -4.00
N ASP A 47 8.15 9.04 -3.66
CA ASP A 47 8.19 10.39 -4.21
C ASP A 47 9.65 10.88 -4.41
N PRO A 48 10.37 10.30 -5.37
CA PRO A 48 11.75 10.68 -5.64
C PRO A 48 11.84 12.16 -6.01
N GLY A 49 12.70 12.90 -5.31
CA GLY A 49 12.82 14.36 -5.45
C GLY A 49 11.67 15.18 -4.83
N GLY A 50 10.69 14.54 -4.21
CA GLY A 50 9.58 15.21 -3.52
C GLY A 50 8.62 15.95 -4.47
N ALA A 51 8.49 15.49 -5.71
CA ALA A 51 7.71 16.17 -6.75
C ALA A 51 6.21 16.16 -6.44
N ILE A 52 5.69 15.03 -5.96
CA ILE A 52 4.27 14.88 -5.58
C ILE A 52 3.98 15.76 -4.37
N TRP A 53 4.85 15.71 -3.35
CA TRP A 53 4.73 16.55 -2.16
C TRP A 53 4.65 18.04 -2.51
N GLN A 54 5.53 18.51 -3.40
CA GLN A 54 5.59 19.93 -3.78
C GLN A 54 4.40 20.38 -4.63
N ARG A 55 3.93 19.51 -5.54
CA ARG A 55 2.91 19.88 -6.53
C ARG A 55 1.49 19.69 -6.03
N ILE A 56 1.24 18.66 -5.22
CA ILE A 56 -0.08 18.40 -4.64
C ILE A 56 -0.22 19.09 -3.28
N GLY A 57 0.82 19.06 -2.46
CA GLY A 57 0.78 19.52 -1.08
C GLY A 57 0.13 18.47 -0.17
N PRO A 58 0.80 18.05 0.92
CA PRO A 58 0.27 17.03 1.81
C PRO A 58 -0.99 17.48 2.58
N ASP A 59 -1.18 18.80 2.78
CA ASP A 59 -2.34 19.35 3.49
C ASP A 59 -3.67 19.05 2.81
N ARG A 60 -3.67 18.79 1.49
CA ARG A 60 -4.87 18.43 0.71
C ARG A 60 -5.25 16.96 0.85
N VAL A 61 -4.39 16.12 1.42
CA VAL A 61 -4.54 14.67 1.39
C VAL A 61 -5.63 14.20 2.34
N ILE A 62 -6.46 13.29 1.84
CA ILE A 62 -7.22 12.33 2.66
C ILE A 62 -6.67 10.94 2.36
N GLY A 63 -6.18 10.25 3.38
CA GLY A 63 -5.70 8.88 3.25
C GLY A 63 -6.86 7.91 3.01
N SER A 64 -6.64 6.87 2.20
CA SER A 64 -7.64 5.83 1.99
C SER A 64 -7.04 4.43 1.87
N VAL A 65 -7.73 3.45 2.46
CA VAL A 65 -7.45 2.02 2.28
C VAL A 65 -8.61 1.37 1.54
N VAL A 66 -8.31 0.91 0.32
CA VAL A 66 -9.29 0.31 -0.61
C VAL A 66 -9.32 -1.20 -0.41
N TYR A 67 -10.51 -1.74 -0.12
CA TYR A 67 -10.76 -3.19 -0.03
C TYR A 67 -11.51 -3.82 -1.21
N PRO A 68 -12.28 -3.10 -2.04
CA PRO A 68 -12.92 -3.72 -3.20
C PRO A 68 -11.92 -4.37 -4.16
N ALA A 69 -12.30 -5.53 -4.68
CA ALA A 69 -11.67 -6.18 -5.81
C ALA A 69 -12.38 -5.74 -7.09
N VAL A 70 -11.64 -5.06 -7.97
CA VAL A 70 -12.15 -4.56 -9.26
C VAL A 70 -11.16 -4.89 -10.37
N GLU A 71 -11.68 -5.13 -11.57
CA GLU A 71 -10.88 -5.39 -12.77
C GLU A 71 -11.29 -4.44 -13.90
N VAL A 72 -10.31 -4.02 -14.68
CA VAL A 72 -10.52 -3.27 -15.91
C VAL A 72 -10.53 -4.27 -17.06
N ASP A 73 -11.71 -4.73 -17.45
CA ASP A 73 -11.87 -5.73 -18.51
C ASP A 73 -11.62 -5.11 -19.91
N ALA A 74 -11.95 -3.82 -20.09
CA ALA A 74 -11.67 -3.03 -21.29
C ALA A 74 -11.65 -1.50 -20.97
N PRO A 75 -11.15 -0.62 -21.86
CA PRO A 75 -11.25 0.82 -21.66
C PRO A 75 -12.69 1.27 -21.38
N GLY A 76 -12.94 1.84 -20.19
CA GLY A 76 -14.27 2.26 -19.74
C GLY A 76 -15.18 1.14 -19.20
N LEU A 77 -14.74 -0.12 -19.18
CA LEU A 77 -15.49 -1.25 -18.63
C LEU A 77 -14.83 -1.78 -17.35
N ILE A 78 -15.49 -1.56 -16.21
CA ILE A 78 -15.02 -1.99 -14.90
C ILE A 78 -15.91 -3.12 -14.39
N ARG A 79 -15.31 -4.26 -14.06
CA ARG A 79 -16.00 -5.35 -13.37
C ARG A 79 -15.73 -5.27 -11.88
N HIS A 80 -16.80 -5.11 -11.11
CA HIS A 80 -16.75 -5.20 -9.65
C HIS A 80 -16.88 -6.67 -9.25
N VAL A 81 -15.86 -7.20 -8.57
CA VAL A 81 -15.82 -8.60 -8.14
C VAL A 81 -16.42 -8.74 -6.75
N GLU A 82 -15.88 -7.99 -5.78
CA GLU A 82 -16.30 -8.07 -4.38
C GLU A 82 -15.97 -6.79 -3.61
N GLY A 83 -16.68 -6.56 -2.51
CA GLY A 83 -16.30 -5.61 -1.47
C GLY A 83 -16.71 -4.17 -1.77
N LYS A 84 -16.99 -3.39 -0.73
CA LYS A 84 -17.44 -1.99 -0.89
C LYS A 84 -16.79 -1.02 0.10
N ARG A 85 -15.73 -1.46 0.80
CA ARG A 85 -15.14 -0.71 1.90
C ARG A 85 -13.95 0.14 1.49
N PHE A 86 -14.05 1.43 1.75
CA PHE A 86 -13.00 2.44 1.57
C PHE A 86 -12.78 3.14 2.91
N SER A 87 -11.85 2.65 3.70
CA SER A 87 -11.53 3.37 4.94
C SER A 87 -10.88 4.70 4.59
N LEU A 88 -11.26 5.76 5.28
CA LEU A 88 -10.77 7.13 5.06
C LEU A 88 -10.10 7.62 6.34
N GLY A 89 -9.19 8.58 6.24
CA GLY A 89 -8.67 9.25 7.44
C GLY A 89 -7.77 10.42 7.10
N GLU A 90 -7.73 11.41 7.98
CA GLU A 90 -6.80 12.52 7.85
C GLU A 90 -5.37 12.07 8.21
N PRO A 91 -4.34 12.62 7.54
CA PRO A 91 -2.96 12.38 7.95
C PRO A 91 -2.66 12.79 9.40
N SER A 92 -3.37 13.78 9.95
CA SER A 92 -3.26 14.19 11.36
C SER A 92 -3.99 13.26 12.34
N GLY A 93 -4.86 12.37 11.85
CA GLY A 93 -5.77 11.56 12.65
C GLY A 93 -7.03 12.29 13.13
N GLU A 94 -7.16 13.58 12.84
CA GLU A 94 -8.37 14.34 13.16
C GLU A 94 -9.57 13.90 12.31
N ARG A 95 -10.78 14.04 12.87
CA ARG A 95 -12.01 13.92 12.10
C ARG A 95 -12.45 15.31 11.64
N SER A 96 -11.93 15.72 10.49
CA SER A 96 -12.29 17.00 9.86
C SER A 96 -13.69 16.98 9.24
N GLU A 97 -14.19 18.17 8.88
CA GLU A 97 -15.43 18.32 8.11
C GLU A 97 -15.29 17.68 6.71
N ARG A 98 -14.17 17.90 6.01
CA ARG A 98 -13.97 17.40 4.63
C ARG A 98 -14.00 15.88 4.53
N VAL A 99 -13.37 15.17 5.49
CA VAL A 99 -13.36 13.70 5.47
C VAL A 99 -14.73 13.13 5.84
N THR A 100 -15.47 13.84 6.69
CA THR A 100 -16.83 13.47 7.08
C THR A 100 -17.81 13.62 5.91
N LEU A 101 -17.79 14.76 5.22
CA LEU A 101 -18.60 14.99 4.03
C LEU A 101 -18.32 13.97 2.93
N LEU A 102 -17.04 13.69 2.66
CA LEU A 102 -16.65 12.66 1.69
C LEU A 102 -17.21 11.28 2.07
N ALA A 103 -17.07 10.88 3.34
CA ALA A 103 -17.58 9.61 3.82
C ALA A 103 -19.10 9.48 3.65
N GLU A 104 -19.84 10.55 3.96
CA GLU A 104 -21.29 10.60 3.79
C GLU A 104 -21.71 10.44 2.32
N GLU A 105 -21.04 11.14 1.39
CA GLU A 105 -21.31 11.01 -0.05
C GLU A 105 -20.99 9.60 -0.57
N MET A 106 -19.88 9.00 -0.13
CA MET A 106 -19.55 7.62 -0.48
C MET A 106 -20.60 6.62 0.05
N VAL A 107 -21.12 6.85 1.27
CA VAL A 107 -22.19 6.02 1.85
C VAL A 107 -23.50 6.18 1.09
N LYS A 108 -23.89 7.40 0.70
CA LYS A 108 -25.05 7.66 -0.16
C LYS A 108 -24.94 6.94 -1.50
N ALA A 109 -23.72 6.83 -2.05
CA ALA A 109 -23.43 6.06 -3.26
C ALA A 109 -23.41 4.53 -3.06
N GLY A 110 -23.71 4.03 -1.85
CA GLY A 110 -23.79 2.59 -1.54
C GLY A 110 -22.49 1.95 -1.08
N LEU A 111 -21.43 2.73 -0.85
CA LEU A 111 -20.14 2.26 -0.34
C LEU A 111 -20.12 2.22 1.20
N GLN A 112 -19.09 1.60 1.76
CA GLN A 112 -18.76 1.68 3.19
C GLN A 112 -17.52 2.54 3.36
N ALA A 113 -17.65 3.71 3.98
CA ALA A 113 -16.55 4.65 4.14
C ALA A 113 -16.26 5.00 5.61
N PRO A 114 -15.77 4.05 6.44
CA PRO A 114 -15.45 4.37 7.83
C PRO A 114 -14.28 5.36 7.89
N VAL A 115 -14.48 6.47 8.59
CA VAL A 115 -13.42 7.44 8.90
C VAL A 115 -12.64 6.97 10.13
N ARG A 116 -11.32 6.89 10.00
CA ARG A 116 -10.35 6.39 10.98
C ARG A 116 -9.48 7.51 11.50
N GLU A 117 -9.28 7.50 12.81
CA GLU A 117 -8.28 8.34 13.47
C GLU A 117 -6.86 7.80 13.25
N ASP A 118 -6.73 6.49 13.04
CA ASP A 118 -5.46 5.79 12.82
C ASP A 118 -5.45 5.11 11.45
N ILE A 119 -5.44 5.92 10.40
CA ILE A 119 -5.41 5.43 9.01
C ILE A 119 -4.10 4.69 8.69
N ARG A 120 -3.00 5.06 9.36
CA ARG A 120 -1.69 4.43 9.18
C ARG A 120 -1.69 2.98 9.62
N SER A 121 -2.30 2.66 10.78
CA SER A 121 -2.43 1.26 11.17
C SER A 121 -3.26 0.46 10.17
N GLU A 122 -4.29 1.05 9.57
CA GLU A 122 -5.07 0.36 8.54
C GLU A 122 -4.27 0.14 7.23
N ILE A 123 -3.45 1.12 6.83
CA ILE A 123 -2.50 0.99 5.71
C ILE A 123 -1.54 -0.17 6.00
N TRP A 124 -0.93 -0.21 7.18
CA TRP A 124 0.03 -1.24 7.56
C TRP A 124 -0.58 -2.63 7.62
N VAL A 125 -1.79 -2.80 8.13
CA VAL A 125 -2.44 -4.13 8.15
C VAL A 125 -2.65 -4.69 6.74
N LYS A 126 -2.97 -3.83 5.76
CA LYS A 126 -3.07 -4.23 4.35
C LYS A 126 -1.68 -4.46 3.74
N LEU A 127 -0.77 -3.49 3.90
CA LEU A 127 0.61 -3.53 3.41
C LEU A 127 1.35 -4.77 3.92
N TRP A 128 1.13 -5.20 5.16
CA TRP A 128 1.77 -6.36 5.76
C TRP A 128 1.58 -7.64 4.95
N GLY A 129 0.37 -7.84 4.40
CA GLY A 129 0.10 -8.94 3.49
C GLY A 129 0.74 -8.73 2.12
N ASN A 130 0.55 -7.54 1.55
CA ASN A 130 1.03 -7.24 0.20
C ASN A 130 2.57 -7.27 0.10
N LEU A 131 3.27 -6.72 1.09
CA LEU A 131 4.74 -6.74 1.20
C LEU A 131 5.29 -8.16 1.14
N SER A 132 4.65 -9.10 1.83
CA SER A 132 5.17 -10.47 1.95
C SER A 132 4.68 -11.37 0.82
N PHE A 133 3.38 -11.42 0.54
CA PHE A 133 2.81 -12.37 -0.40
C PHE A 133 2.97 -11.96 -1.87
N ASN A 134 2.89 -10.66 -2.18
CA ASN A 134 2.97 -10.20 -3.57
C ASN A 134 4.31 -10.55 -4.23
N PRO A 135 5.48 -10.18 -3.67
CA PRO A 135 6.75 -10.49 -4.32
C PRO A 135 7.05 -11.99 -4.34
N ILE A 136 6.66 -12.75 -3.31
CA ILE A 136 6.80 -14.21 -3.31
C ILE A 136 5.98 -14.81 -4.46
N SER A 137 4.70 -14.42 -4.60
CA SER A 137 3.85 -14.91 -5.69
C SER A 137 4.39 -14.55 -7.08
N ALA A 138 4.96 -13.35 -7.25
CA ALA A 138 5.57 -12.94 -8.51
C ALA A 138 6.81 -13.77 -8.85
N LEU A 139 7.63 -14.10 -7.84
CA LEU A 139 8.85 -14.90 -8.00
C LEU A 139 8.57 -16.37 -8.32
N THR A 140 7.51 -16.94 -7.74
CA THR A 140 7.22 -18.39 -7.85
C THR A 140 6.08 -18.72 -8.82
N GLY A 141 5.24 -17.77 -9.17
CA GLY A 141 3.98 -18.00 -9.90
C GLY A 141 2.87 -18.62 -9.04
N SER A 142 3.06 -18.68 -7.71
CA SER A 142 2.15 -19.39 -6.79
C SER A 142 0.95 -18.53 -6.37
N THR A 143 -0.16 -19.19 -6.09
CA THR A 143 -1.33 -18.61 -5.40
C THR A 143 -1.06 -18.42 -3.91
N LEU A 144 -1.92 -17.65 -3.21
CA LEU A 144 -1.82 -17.48 -1.76
C LEU A 144 -1.89 -18.82 -1.00
N ALA A 145 -2.83 -19.70 -1.37
CA ALA A 145 -2.94 -21.04 -0.76
C ALA A 145 -1.65 -21.86 -0.97
N ALA A 146 -1.08 -21.87 -2.17
CA ALA A 146 0.16 -22.59 -2.45
C ALA A 146 1.35 -22.03 -1.64
N ILE A 147 1.47 -20.71 -1.51
CA ILE A 147 2.52 -20.06 -0.69
C ILE A 147 2.40 -20.45 0.78
N VAL A 148 1.17 -20.49 1.30
CA VAL A 148 0.92 -20.84 2.70
C VAL A 148 1.06 -22.33 2.94
N ALA A 149 0.77 -23.19 1.96
CA ALA A 149 0.92 -24.64 2.09
C ALA A 149 2.39 -25.08 2.14
N ASP A 150 3.27 -24.45 1.37
CA ASP A 150 4.70 -24.76 1.37
C ASP A 150 5.43 -24.19 2.60
N ASP A 151 6.19 -25.03 3.30
CA ASP A 151 6.89 -24.67 4.54
C ASP A 151 7.92 -23.55 4.32
N GLY A 152 8.63 -23.59 3.19
CA GLY A 152 9.69 -22.63 2.87
C GLY A 152 9.13 -21.25 2.59
N THR A 153 8.16 -21.14 1.68
CA THR A 153 7.54 -19.85 1.33
C THR A 153 6.68 -19.29 2.46
N ARG A 154 6.03 -20.15 3.25
CA ARG A 154 5.30 -19.72 4.46
C ARG A 154 6.26 -19.14 5.50
N ALA A 155 7.40 -19.79 5.75
CA ALA A 155 8.41 -19.28 6.66
C ALA A 155 9.02 -17.95 6.17
N LEU A 156 9.29 -17.84 4.87
CA LEU A 156 9.77 -16.60 4.25
C LEU A 156 8.78 -15.45 4.44
N ALA A 157 7.49 -15.66 4.12
CA ALA A 157 6.44 -14.66 4.30
C ALA A 157 6.33 -14.21 5.77
N ARG A 158 6.43 -15.16 6.71
CA ARG A 158 6.41 -14.89 8.16
C ARG A 158 7.58 -14.03 8.60
N THR A 159 8.80 -14.32 8.15
CA THR A 159 9.98 -13.52 8.51
C THR A 159 9.88 -12.09 7.98
N MET A 160 9.49 -11.92 6.71
CA MET A 160 9.24 -10.58 6.15
C MET A 160 8.16 -9.82 6.93
N MET A 161 7.09 -10.53 7.34
CA MET A 161 6.05 -9.96 8.17
C MET A 161 6.58 -9.48 9.52
N LEU A 162 7.44 -10.25 10.19
CA LEU A 162 8.01 -9.85 11.48
C LEU A 162 8.96 -8.65 11.36
N GLU A 163 9.79 -8.61 10.31
CA GLU A 163 10.65 -7.44 10.02
C GLU A 163 9.79 -6.17 9.82
N ALA A 164 8.72 -6.28 9.02
CA ALA A 164 7.79 -5.19 8.77
C ALA A 164 7.01 -4.76 10.03
N GLN A 165 6.61 -5.73 10.86
CA GLN A 165 5.91 -5.46 12.11
C GLN A 165 6.80 -4.64 13.07
N ALA A 166 8.09 -5.00 13.19
CA ALA A 166 9.03 -4.27 14.03
C ALA A 166 9.22 -2.81 13.58
N ILE A 167 9.20 -2.56 12.26
CA ILE A 167 9.22 -1.20 11.70
C ILE A 167 7.93 -0.48 12.06
N GLY A 168 6.78 -1.07 11.74
CA GLY A 168 5.47 -0.46 12.00
C GLY A 168 5.31 -0.09 13.48
N GLU A 169 5.60 -1.01 14.40
CA GLU A 169 5.49 -0.78 15.83
C GLU A 169 6.38 0.37 16.31
N SER A 170 7.60 0.50 15.75
CA SER A 170 8.47 1.65 16.05
C SER A 170 7.94 3.00 15.54
N LEU A 171 7.02 2.96 14.57
CA LEU A 171 6.30 4.11 14.01
C LEU A 171 4.92 4.31 14.65
N GLY A 172 4.61 3.60 15.74
CA GLY A 172 3.34 3.72 16.46
C GLY A 172 2.17 2.93 15.86
N VAL A 173 2.43 2.06 14.89
CA VAL A 173 1.40 1.21 14.25
C VAL A 173 0.95 0.13 15.21
N ARG A 174 -0.35 -0.17 15.19
CA ARG A 174 -0.96 -1.27 15.92
C ARG A 174 -1.37 -2.39 14.98
N PHE A 175 -0.87 -3.59 15.24
CA PHE A 175 -1.29 -4.81 14.55
C PHE A 175 -2.29 -5.58 15.41
N PRO A 176 -3.60 -5.56 15.10
CA PRO A 176 -4.64 -6.15 15.95
C PRO A 176 -4.69 -7.68 15.85
N ILE A 177 -3.90 -8.29 14.97
CA ILE A 177 -3.86 -9.72 14.73
C ILE A 177 -2.43 -10.22 14.70
N ALA A 178 -2.20 -11.40 15.29
CA ALA A 178 -0.89 -12.02 15.28
C ALA A 178 -0.48 -12.46 13.87
N VAL A 179 0.82 -12.52 13.60
CA VAL A 179 1.39 -12.88 12.28
C VAL A 179 0.86 -14.20 11.76
N ASP A 180 0.82 -15.23 12.61
CA ASP A 180 0.38 -16.57 12.20
C ASP A 180 -1.11 -16.59 11.85
N ARG A 181 -1.93 -15.76 12.52
CA ARG A 181 -3.34 -15.58 12.16
C ARG A 181 -3.48 -14.85 10.82
N ARG A 182 -2.64 -13.84 10.56
CA ARG A 182 -2.64 -13.12 9.28
C ARG A 182 -2.27 -14.04 8.11
N ILE A 183 -1.26 -14.89 8.30
CA ILE A 183 -0.82 -15.88 7.31
C ILE A 183 -1.90 -16.92 7.07
N LYS A 184 -2.51 -17.46 8.13
CA LYS A 184 -3.65 -18.38 7.98
C LYS A 184 -4.76 -17.75 7.15
N GLY A 185 -5.13 -16.50 7.47
CA GLY A 185 -6.14 -15.77 6.72
C GLY A 185 -5.80 -15.55 5.25
N ALA A 186 -4.51 -15.47 4.88
CA ALA A 186 -4.10 -15.42 3.48
C ALA A 186 -4.31 -16.77 2.78
N GLY A 187 -4.02 -17.89 3.45
CA GLY A 187 -4.30 -19.23 2.93
C GLY A 187 -5.81 -19.51 2.77
N ASP A 188 -6.63 -19.00 3.69
CA ASP A 188 -8.08 -19.13 3.66
C ASP A 188 -8.73 -18.39 2.46
N VAL A 189 -8.03 -17.45 1.81
CA VAL A 189 -8.48 -16.82 0.55
C VAL A 189 -8.50 -17.84 -0.59
N GLY A 190 -7.68 -18.89 -0.52
CA GLY A 190 -7.64 -19.98 -1.50
C GLY A 190 -6.69 -19.72 -2.68
N GLU A 191 -7.05 -20.28 -3.84
CA GLU A 191 -6.26 -20.26 -5.09
C GLU A 191 -6.28 -18.90 -5.80
N HIS A 192 -5.99 -17.84 -5.05
CA HIS A 192 -5.97 -16.46 -5.54
C HIS A 192 -4.54 -16.02 -5.88
N LYS A 193 -4.37 -15.42 -7.07
CA LYS A 193 -3.12 -14.75 -7.48
C LYS A 193 -3.14 -13.31 -7.00
N THR A 194 -2.05 -12.85 -6.41
CA THR A 194 -1.93 -11.45 -5.97
C THR A 194 -1.92 -10.49 -7.16
N SER A 195 -2.20 -9.21 -6.90
CA SER A 195 -2.17 -8.18 -7.95
C SER A 195 -0.80 -8.08 -8.65
N MET A 196 0.30 -8.24 -7.90
CA MET A 196 1.65 -8.16 -8.49
C MET A 196 1.93 -9.32 -9.45
N LEU A 197 1.50 -10.55 -9.13
CA LEU A 197 1.61 -11.68 -10.05
C LEU A 197 0.75 -11.45 -11.29
N GLN A 198 -0.47 -10.93 -11.14
CA GLN A 198 -1.32 -10.59 -12.28
C GLN A 198 -0.70 -9.49 -13.17
N ASP A 199 -0.08 -8.47 -12.56
CA ASP A 199 0.63 -7.43 -13.31
C ASP A 199 1.83 -8.01 -14.07
N LEU A 200 2.61 -8.91 -13.44
CA LEU A 200 3.70 -9.62 -14.10
C LEU A 200 3.21 -10.44 -15.30
N GLU A 201 2.15 -11.23 -15.13
CA GLU A 201 1.58 -12.06 -16.19
C GLU A 201 0.99 -11.23 -17.35
N ARG A 202 0.50 -10.03 -17.05
CA ARG A 202 -0.04 -9.09 -18.02
C ARG A 202 1.01 -8.13 -18.60
N GLY A 203 2.28 -8.26 -18.21
CA GLY A 203 3.37 -7.39 -18.68
C GLY A 203 3.23 -5.92 -18.24
N ARG A 204 2.57 -5.67 -17.11
CA ARG A 204 2.32 -4.32 -16.56
C ARG A 204 3.40 -3.94 -15.53
N PRO A 205 3.66 -2.63 -15.35
CA PRO A 205 4.54 -2.18 -14.27
C PRO A 205 4.07 -2.67 -12.90
N MET A 206 4.95 -3.31 -12.13
CA MET A 206 4.65 -3.80 -10.78
C MET A 206 4.89 -2.73 -9.70
N GLU A 207 4.05 -2.69 -8.67
CA GLU A 207 4.14 -1.75 -7.54
C GLU A 207 5.23 -2.08 -6.50
N ILE A 208 6.44 -2.45 -6.96
CA ILE A 208 7.54 -2.90 -6.09
C ILE A 208 7.95 -1.80 -5.10
N ASP A 209 8.01 -0.54 -5.54
CA ASP A 209 8.57 0.51 -4.71
C ASP A 209 7.69 0.93 -3.56
N ALA A 210 6.39 1.09 -3.80
CA ALA A 210 5.44 1.42 -2.74
C ALA A 210 5.26 0.28 -1.73
N LEU A 211 5.39 -0.98 -2.18
CA LEU A 211 5.15 -2.15 -1.33
C LEU A 211 6.39 -2.62 -0.59
N VAL A 212 7.56 -2.65 -1.24
CA VAL A 212 8.76 -3.32 -0.72
C VAL A 212 9.89 -2.32 -0.48
N SER A 213 10.24 -1.50 -1.47
CA SER A 213 11.34 -0.53 -1.35
C SER A 213 11.08 0.51 -0.26
N ALA A 214 9.83 1.00 -0.15
CA ALA A 214 9.44 1.93 0.89
C ALA A 214 9.56 1.33 2.29
N VAL A 215 9.26 0.03 2.46
CA VAL A 215 9.42 -0.64 3.76
C VAL A 215 10.91 -0.83 4.11
N GLN A 216 11.75 -1.18 3.13
CA GLN A 216 13.21 -1.18 3.32
C GLN A 216 13.71 0.22 3.73
N GLU A 217 13.26 1.28 3.06
CA GLU A 217 13.63 2.66 3.39
C GLU A 217 13.19 3.03 4.81
N LEU A 218 11.96 2.68 5.20
CA LEU A 218 11.48 2.86 6.57
C LEU A 218 12.30 2.06 7.59
N GLY A 219 12.76 0.86 7.25
CA GLY A 219 13.65 0.06 8.09
C GLY A 219 14.95 0.80 8.38
N ARG A 220 15.56 1.42 7.36
CA ARG A 220 16.75 2.27 7.53
C ARG A 220 16.47 3.50 8.38
N LEU A 221 15.33 4.18 8.15
CA LEU A 221 14.93 5.38 8.90
C LEU A 221 14.66 5.12 10.39
N THR A 222 14.32 3.88 10.75
CA THR A 222 13.95 3.47 12.10
C THR A 222 14.98 2.55 12.76
N ASP A 223 16.15 2.39 12.14
CA ASP A 223 17.22 1.49 12.56
C ASP A 223 16.74 0.04 12.82
N LYS A 224 15.81 -0.44 11.98
CA LYS A 224 15.30 -1.82 12.01
C LYS A 224 15.90 -2.64 10.87
N PRO A 225 16.58 -3.76 11.16
CA PRO A 225 17.14 -4.62 10.14
C PRO A 225 16.04 -5.30 9.32
N THR A 226 16.25 -5.39 8.01
CA THR A 226 15.29 -5.94 7.03
C THR A 226 15.95 -6.94 6.06
N PRO A 227 16.83 -7.86 6.52
CA PRO A 227 17.63 -8.70 5.61
C PRO A 227 16.78 -9.56 4.67
N THR A 228 15.62 -10.04 5.13
CA THR A 228 14.73 -10.87 4.31
C THR A 228 14.00 -10.03 3.26
N ILE A 229 13.46 -8.89 3.68
CA ILE A 229 12.85 -7.91 2.77
C ILE A 229 13.86 -7.45 1.71
N ASP A 230 15.11 -7.18 2.11
CA ASP A 230 16.19 -6.74 1.23
C ASP A 230 16.51 -7.79 0.15
N ALA A 231 16.63 -9.06 0.55
CA ALA A 231 16.89 -10.15 -0.38
C ALA A 231 15.74 -10.34 -1.37
N VAL A 232 14.49 -10.35 -0.88
CA VAL A 232 13.30 -10.50 -1.73
C VAL A 232 13.12 -9.31 -2.67
N LEU A 233 13.38 -8.09 -2.20
CA LEU A 233 13.38 -6.88 -3.02
C LEU A 233 14.36 -6.99 -4.19
N ALA A 234 15.60 -7.41 -3.93
CA ALA A 234 16.61 -7.56 -4.96
C ALA A 234 16.17 -8.55 -6.06
N LEU A 235 15.60 -9.69 -5.65
CA LEU A 235 15.12 -10.72 -6.58
C LEU A 235 13.91 -10.27 -7.39
N VAL A 236 12.87 -9.75 -6.73
CA VAL A 236 11.64 -9.35 -7.43
C VAL A 236 11.89 -8.18 -8.37
N ARG A 237 12.73 -7.21 -7.98
CA ARG A 237 13.13 -6.11 -8.85
C ARG A 237 13.90 -6.62 -10.07
N ARG A 238 14.84 -7.55 -9.89
CA ARG A 238 15.59 -8.14 -11.00
C ARG A 238 14.67 -8.88 -11.97
N LEU A 239 13.77 -9.71 -11.46
CA LEU A 239 12.74 -10.38 -12.26
C LEU A 239 11.92 -9.36 -13.05
N ALA A 240 11.48 -8.28 -12.41
CA ALA A 240 10.65 -7.27 -13.03
C ALA A 240 11.35 -6.55 -14.19
N VAL A 241 12.63 -6.22 -14.04
CA VAL A 241 13.45 -5.63 -15.11
C VAL A 241 13.57 -6.60 -16.29
N GLU A 242 13.90 -7.87 -16.04
CA GLU A 242 14.01 -8.89 -17.08
C GLU A 242 12.69 -9.12 -17.84
N ARG A 243 11.55 -8.82 -17.19
CA ARG A 243 10.21 -8.95 -17.77
C ARG A 243 9.65 -7.64 -18.30
N GLY A 244 10.40 -6.54 -18.29
CA GLY A 244 9.93 -5.22 -18.71
C GLY A 244 8.81 -4.63 -17.83
N CYS A 245 8.62 -5.17 -16.64
CA CYS A 245 7.58 -4.80 -15.67
C CYS A 245 8.10 -3.83 -14.60
N TYR A 246 9.29 -3.26 -14.79
CA TYR A 246 9.89 -2.26 -13.92
C TYR A 246 10.86 -1.39 -14.72
N ARG A 247 10.89 -0.08 -14.42
CA ARG A 247 11.69 0.92 -15.13
C ARG A 247 12.55 1.68 -14.15
#